data_AF-A0A938T3J4-F1
#
_entry.id   AF-A0A938T3J4-F1
#
_cell.length_a   1.000
_cell.length_b   1.000
_cell.length_c   1.000
_cell.angle_alpha   90.00
_cell.angle_beta   90.00
_cell.angle_gamma   90.00
#
_symmetry.space_group_name_H-M   'P 1'
#
loop_
_entity.id
_entity.type
_entity.pdbx_description
1 polymer ?
#
loop_
_entity_poly.entity_id
_entity_poly.type
_entity_poly.pdbx_seq_one_letter_code
_entity_poly.pdbx_strand_id
1 'polypeptide(L)' 'GHIFIMTLSPENRAGPHIQFLAEISKVLSRADLREKLMSANSADEILNLLTA' A
#
# COMPACT_ATOMS: atom_id res chain seq x y z
N GLY A 1 11.82 -5.48 -8.46
CA GLY A 1 10.68 -4.70 -8.97
C GLY A 1 10.44 -3.48 -8.10
N HIS A 2 9.80 -2.45 -8.65
CA HIS A 2 9.44 -1.22 -7.94
C HIS A 2 7.94 -1.19 -7.68
N ILE A 3 7.52 -0.70 -6.52
CA ILE A 3 6.11 -0.48 -6.16
C ILE A 3 5.88 1.02 -6.18
N PHE A 4 4.85 1.46 -6.91
CA PHE A 4 4.41 2.84 -6.95
C PHE A 4 3.08 2.96 -6.20
N ILE A 5 2.96 3.97 -5.33
CA ILE A 5 1.73 4.26 -4.59
C ILE A 5 1.21 5.61 -5.04
N MET A 6 -0.06 5.64 -5.41
CA MET A 6 -0.77 6.86 -5.77
C MET A 6 -2.02 6.97 -4.90
N THR A 7 -2.29 8.18 -4.40
CA THR A 7 -3.52 8.47 -3.66
C THR A 7 -4.27 9.60 -4.35
N LEU A 8 -5.60 9.51 -4.35
CA LEU A 8 -6.48 10.59 -4.79
C LEU A 8 -7.25 11.08 -3.57
N SER A 9 -7.09 12.36 -3.24
CA SER A 9 -7.64 12.94 -2.02
C SER A 9 -8.36 14.26 -2.30
N PRO A 10 -9.42 14.61 -1.54
CA PRO A 10 -10.02 15.92 -1.61
C PRO A 10 -9.00 17.02 -1.27
N GLU A 11 -9.04 18.13 -2.00
CA GLU A 11 -8.09 19.25 -1.90
C GLU A 11 -8.00 19.85 -0.49
N ASN A 12 -9.08 19.77 0.30
CA ASN A 12 -9.19 20.37 1.62
C ASN A 12 -8.87 19.42 2.80
N ARG A 13 -8.34 18.21 2.56
CA ARG A 13 -8.09 17.22 3.62
C ARG A 13 -6.71 16.56 3.51
N ALA A 14 -5.69 17.30 3.95
CA ALA A 14 -4.28 16.87 3.98
C ALA A 14 -3.98 15.67 4.92
N GLY A 15 -4.70 15.55 6.04
CA GLY A 15 -4.35 14.60 7.10
C GLY A 15 -4.45 13.11 6.71
N PRO A 16 -5.62 12.64 6.23
CA PRO A 16 -5.84 11.21 6.03
C PRO A 16 -4.92 10.55 5.00
N HIS A 17 -4.55 11.25 3.93
CA HIS A 17 -3.70 10.65 2.88
C HIS A 17 -2.23 10.59 3.28
N ILE A 18 -1.74 11.55 4.07
CA ILE A 18 -0.39 11.47 4.65
C ILE A 18 -0.32 10.29 5.64
N GLN A 19 -1.37 10.10 6.44
CA GLN A 19 -1.45 8.96 7.35
C GLN A 19 -1.46 7.63 6.59
N PHE A 20 -2.25 7.51 5.53
CA PHE A 20 -2.24 6.35 4.64
C PHE A 20 -0.85 6.08 4.07
N LEU A 21 -0.17 7.10 3.54
CA LEU A 21 1.18 6.95 2.98
C LEU A 21 2.20 6.48 4.03
N ALA A 22 2.09 6.95 5.27
CA ALA A 22 2.95 6.49 6.37
C ALA A 22 2.68 5.03 6.74
N GLU A 23 1.42 4.63 6.82
CA GLU A 23 1.01 3.26 7.15
C GLU A 23 1.43 2.28 6.05
N ILE A 24 1.12 2.57 4.79
CA ILE A 24 1.50 1.69 3.67
C ILE A 24 3.02 1.61 3.50
N SER A 25 3.78 2.68 3.81
CA SER A 25 5.25 2.64 3.77
C SER A 25 5.83 1.68 4.81
N LYS A 26 5.24 1.61 6.01
CA LYS A 26 5.61 0.63 7.04
C LYS A 26 5.31 -0.79 6.57
N VAL A 27 4.14 -1.00 5.98
CA VAL A 27 3.75 -2.31 5.41
C VAL A 27 4.75 -2.76 4.34
N LEU A 28 5.13 -1.87 3.42
CA LEU A 28 6.08 -2.18 2.34
C LEU A 28 7.55 -2.31 2.77
N SER A 29 7.89 -1.89 4.00
CA SER A 29 9.23 -2.09 4.57
C SER A 29 9.48 -3.55 5.00
N ARG A 30 8.40 -4.35 5.14
CA ARG A 30 8.47 -5.78 5.43
C ARG A 30 8.84 -6.55 4.16
N ALA A 31 10.03 -7.13 4.13
CA ALA A 31 10.55 -7.84 2.96
C ALA A 31 9.65 -9.02 2.54
N ASP A 32 9.16 -9.82 3.50
CA ASP A 32 8.29 -10.97 3.25
C ASP A 32 6.97 -10.56 2.57
N LEU A 33 6.37 -9.48 3.05
CA LEU A 33 5.12 -8.99 2.51
C LEU A 33 5.33 -8.31 1.15
N ARG A 34 6.44 -7.59 1.00
CA ARG A 34 6.82 -6.98 -0.28
C ARG A 34 6.99 -8.04 -1.37
N GLU A 35 7.64 -9.16 -1.07
CA GLU A 35 7.78 -10.27 -2.02
C GLU A 35 6.42 -10.86 -2.40
N LYS A 36 5.56 -11.11 -1.42
CA LYS A 36 4.19 -11.60 -1.66
C LYS A 36 3.39 -10.65 -2.55
N LEU A 37 3.44 -9.34 -2.28
CA LEU A 37 2.78 -8.31 -3.08
C LEU A 37 3.30 -8.26 -4.51
N MET A 38 4.61 -8.45 -4.73
CA MET A 38 5.20 -8.52 -6.06
C MET A 38 4.84 -9.80 -6.84
N SER A 39 4.47 -10.87 -6.12
CA SER A 39 4.06 -12.16 -6.71
C SER A 39 2.54 -12.34 -6.87
N ALA A 40 1.74 -11.41 -6.34
CA ALA A 40 0.29 -11.48 -6.41
C ALA A 40 -0.20 -11.36 -7.86
N ASN A 41 -1.19 -12.17 -8.22
CA ASN A 41 -1.71 -12.29 -9.58
C ASN A 41 -3.07 -11.60 -9.75
N SER A 42 -3.61 -11.01 -8.68
CA SER A 42 -4.88 -10.30 -8.71
C SER A 42 -4.94 -9.15 -7.70
N ALA A 43 -5.85 -8.20 -7.94
CA ALA A 43 -6.13 -7.13 -7.00
C ALA A 43 -6.68 -7.64 -5.66
N ASP A 44 -7.48 -8.72 -5.67
CA ASP A 44 -8.03 -9.32 -4.47
C ASP A 44 -6.94 -9.95 -3.59
N GLU A 45 -5.96 -10.63 -4.20
CA GLU A 45 -4.78 -11.13 -3.48
C GLU A 45 -3.99 -9.99 -2.83
N ILE A 46 -3.78 -8.88 -3.55
CA ILE A 46 -3.13 -7.69 -3.00
C ILE A 46 -3.93 -7.15 -1.80
N LEU A 47 -5.26 -7.03 -1.93
CA LEU A 47 -6.10 -6.50 -0.86
C LEU A 47 -6.07 -7.41 0.38
N ASN A 48 -6.13 -8.72 0.19
CA ASN A 48 -6.03 -9.70 1.28
C ASN A 48 -4.67 -9.61 1.99
N LEU A 49 -3.58 -9.43 1.26
CA LEU A 49 -2.24 -9.27 1.83
C LEU A 49 -2.08 -7.97 2.65
N LEU A 50 -2.81 -6.90 2.29
CA LEU A 50 -2.74 -5.60 2.97
C LEU A 50 -3.68 -5.47 4.18
N THR A 51 -4.71 -6.30 4.25
CA THR A 51 -5.78 -6.19 5.26
C THR A 51 -5.86 -7.36 6.25
N ALA A 52 -5.08 -8.42 6.03
CA ALA A 52 -4.88 -9.52 6.98
C ALA A 52 -3.97 -9.12 8.15
#